data_AF-A0A8J7RPC6-F1
#
_entry.id   AF-A0A8J7RPC6-F1
#
_cell.length_a   1.000
_cell.length_b   1.000
_cell.length_c   1.000
_cell.angle_alpha   90.00
_cell.angle_beta   90.00
_cell.angle_gamma   90.00
#
_symmetry.space_group_name_H-M   'P 1'
#
loop_
_entity.id
_entity.type
_entity.pdbx_description
1 polymer ?
#
loop_
_entity_poly.entity_id
_entity_poly.type
_entity_poly.pdbx_seq_one_letter_code
_entity_poly.pdbx_strand_id
1 'polypeptide(L)'
;MQNIPQEQRTARFICSICVVFSPQDIVTCEGCCEGTIAYRPHGENGFGYDPLFMVGEKSFAELSGSQKDAISHRGRALQALYALLRDRKKI
;
A
#
# COMPACT_ATOMS: atom_id res chain seq x y z
N MET A 1 -11.43 17.82 -2.60
CA MET A 1 -11.88 17.12 -3.83
C MET A 1 -13.40 17.05 -3.96
N GLN A 2 -14.20 18.04 -3.53
CA GLN A 2 -15.66 17.87 -3.51
C GLN A 2 -16.31 17.82 -4.90
N ASN A 3 -15.76 18.56 -5.87
CA ASN A 3 -16.34 18.71 -7.22
C ASN A 3 -15.58 17.93 -8.31
N ILE A 4 -14.74 16.95 -7.93
CA ILE A 4 -13.98 16.15 -8.88
C ILE A 4 -14.80 14.89 -9.23
N PRO A 5 -15.18 14.68 -10.52
CA PRO A 5 -15.94 13.52 -10.97
C PRO A 5 -15.27 12.20 -10.61
N GLN A 6 -16.04 11.13 -10.42
CA GLN A 6 -15.55 9.84 -9.89
C GLN A 6 -14.38 9.27 -10.69
N GLU A 7 -14.39 9.45 -12.00
CA GLU A 7 -13.41 8.93 -12.95
C GLU A 7 -12.04 9.61 -12.80
N GLN A 8 -12.01 10.82 -12.23
CA GLN A 8 -10.79 11.61 -12.00
C GLN A 8 -10.25 11.50 -10.58
N ARG A 9 -10.79 10.57 -9.77
CA ARG A 9 -10.40 10.39 -8.36
C ARG A 9 -9.43 9.23 -8.15
N THR A 10 -8.77 8.77 -9.22
CA THR A 10 -7.75 7.74 -9.13
C THR A 10 -6.65 8.18 -8.16
N ALA A 11 -6.22 7.27 -7.31
CA ALA A 11 -5.15 7.50 -6.35
C ALA A 11 -4.38 6.21 -6.15
N ARG A 12 -3.20 6.32 -5.54
CA ARG A 12 -2.45 5.16 -5.08
C ARG A 12 -1.82 5.42 -3.73
N PHE A 13 -1.79 4.40 -2.91
CA PHE A 13 -0.84 4.34 -1.82
C PHE A 13 0.47 3.74 -2.30
N ILE A 14 1.59 4.24 -1.78
CA ILE A 14 2.94 3.79 -2.11
C ILE A 14 3.69 3.52 -0.80
N CYS A 15 4.39 2.40 -0.71
CA CYS A 15 5.34 2.08 0.35
C CYS A 15 6.71 1.87 -0.30
N SER A 16 7.66 2.74 -0.02
CA SER A 16 9.07 2.49 -0.32
C SER A 16 9.77 1.98 0.94
N ILE A 17 10.63 0.98 0.79
CA ILE A 17 11.43 0.41 1.86
C ILE A 17 12.89 0.44 1.43
N CYS A 18 13.77 0.86 2.34
CA CYS A 18 15.22 0.85 2.17
C CYS A 18 15.85 0.07 3.33
N VAL A 19 16.66 -0.94 2.99
CA VAL A 19 17.47 -1.71 3.94
C VAL A 19 18.93 -1.43 3.63
N VAL A 20 19.66 -0.95 4.63
CA VAL A 20 21.09 -0.62 4.51
C VAL A 20 21.88 -1.63 5.32
N PHE A 21 22.64 -2.50 4.64
CA PHE A 21 23.58 -3.42 5.29
C PHE A 21 24.95 -2.77 5.45
N SER A 22 25.38 -1.98 4.47
CA SER A 22 26.59 -1.16 4.49
C SER A 22 26.44 0.02 3.50
N PRO A 23 27.35 1.00 3.46
CA PRO A 23 27.27 2.10 2.49
C PRO A 23 27.28 1.64 1.02
N GLN A 24 27.82 0.45 0.72
CA GLN A 24 27.83 -0.13 -0.63
C GLN A 24 26.76 -1.22 -0.83
N ASP A 25 26.06 -1.62 0.24
CA ASP A 25 25.07 -2.68 0.23
C ASP A 25 23.72 -2.15 0.72
N ILE A 26 22.94 -1.65 -0.23
CA ILE A 26 21.63 -1.05 -0.01
C ILE A 26 20.61 -1.79 -0.88
N VAL A 27 19.50 -2.19 -0.26
CA VAL A 27 18.36 -2.79 -0.94
C VAL A 27 17.19 -1.86 -0.82
N THR A 28 16.64 -1.45 -1.95
CA THR A 28 15.38 -0.72 -1.99
C THR A 28 14.31 -1.53 -2.70
N CYS A 29 13.07 -1.37 -2.26
CA CYS A 29 11.91 -1.90 -2.95
C CYS A 29 10.71 -0.99 -2.73
N GLU A 30 9.75 -1.07 -3.63
CA GLU A 30 8.50 -0.32 -3.55
C GLU A 30 7.32 -1.25 -3.75
N GLY A 31 6.22 -0.98 -3.07
CA GLY A 31 4.91 -1.56 -3.35
C GLY A 31 3.88 -0.45 -3.50
N CYS A 32 3.00 -0.59 -4.47
CA CYS A 32 1.87 0.32 -4.68
C CYS A 32 0.54 -0.42 -4.56
N CYS A 33 -0.52 0.31 -4.24
CA CYS A 33 -1.90 -0.14 -4.33
C CYS A 33 -2.71 0.95 -5.02
N GLU A 34 -3.31 0.63 -6.17
CA GLU A 34 -4.17 1.55 -6.92
C GLU A 34 -5.59 1.53 -6.32
N GLY A 35 -6.25 2.68 -6.34
CA GLY A 35 -7.60 2.85 -5.83
C GLY A 35 -8.22 4.16 -6.27
N THR A 36 -9.30 4.54 -5.62
CA THR A 36 -9.94 5.85 -5.82
C THR A 36 -10.24 6.51 -4.49
N ILE A 37 -10.37 7.85 -4.48
CA ILE A 37 -10.76 8.59 -3.28
C ILE A 37 -12.28 8.66 -3.19
N ALA A 38 -12.89 8.26 -2.08
CA ALA A 38 -14.32 8.40 -1.84
C ALA A 38 -14.75 9.87 -1.68
N TYR A 39 -16.05 10.14 -1.77
CA TYR A 39 -16.61 11.46 -1.44
C TYR A 39 -16.79 11.67 0.07
N ARG A 40 -16.92 10.58 0.83
CA ARG A 40 -17.08 10.56 2.28
C ARG A 40 -16.34 9.36 2.89
N PRO A 41 -15.99 9.38 4.18
CA PRO A 41 -15.39 8.23 4.86
C PRO A 41 -16.31 7.01 4.87
N HIS A 42 -15.73 5.82 4.75
CA HIS A 42 -16.36 4.50 4.87
C HIS A 42 -15.50 3.63 5.78
N GLY A 43 -16.09 2.92 6.74
CA GLY A 43 -15.36 2.08 7.71
C GLY A 43 -14.62 2.85 8.80
N GLU A 44 -14.20 2.12 9.83
CA GLU A 44 -13.58 2.69 11.04
C GLU A 44 -12.22 2.05 11.38
N ASN A 45 -11.82 0.98 10.68
CA ASN A 45 -10.54 0.33 10.91
C ASN A 45 -9.38 1.08 10.25
N GLY A 46 -8.15 0.72 10.62
CA GLY A 46 -6.96 1.30 10.00
C GLY A 46 -6.66 2.70 10.52
N PHE A 47 -6.08 3.55 9.66
CA PHE A 47 -5.60 4.89 10.02
C PHE A 47 -5.46 5.81 8.79
N GLY A 48 -5.26 7.10 9.05
CA GLY A 48 -4.96 8.08 7.99
C GLY A 48 -6.08 8.18 6.95
N TYR A 49 -5.75 8.00 5.67
CA TYR A 49 -6.70 8.11 4.56
C TYR A 49 -7.46 6.81 4.27
N ASP A 50 -7.28 5.76 5.07
CA ASP A 50 -7.95 4.47 4.85
C ASP A 50 -9.47 4.58 4.67
N PRO A 51 -10.21 5.41 5.44
CA PRO A 51 -11.65 5.53 5.26
C PRO A 51 -12.06 6.16 3.93
N LEU A 52 -11.13 6.83 3.23
CA LEU A 52 -11.38 7.47 1.94
C LEU A 52 -10.77 6.69 0.77
N PHE A 53 -9.86 5.74 1.01
CA PHE A 53 -9.16 5.03 -0.06
C PHE A 53 -9.91 3.76 -0.45
N MET A 54 -10.57 3.79 -1.59
CA MET A 54 -11.42 2.71 -2.11
C MET A 54 -10.62 1.75 -2.99
N VAL A 55 -10.79 0.45 -2.73
CA VAL A 55 -10.32 -0.67 -3.56
C VAL A 55 -11.51 -1.51 -3.98
N GLY A 56 -11.95 -1.32 -5.23
CA GLY A 56 -13.24 -1.82 -5.69
C GLY A 56 -14.36 -1.12 -4.93
N GLU A 57 -15.21 -1.91 -4.25
CA GLU A 57 -16.40 -1.42 -3.55
C GLU A 57 -16.18 -1.09 -2.07
N LYS A 58 -14.99 -1.37 -1.54
CA LYS A 58 -14.67 -1.18 -0.11
C LYS A 58 -13.56 -0.17 0.09
N SER A 59 -13.63 0.58 1.18
CA SER A 59 -12.48 1.35 1.65
C SER A 59 -11.47 0.45 2.34
N PHE A 60 -10.22 0.93 2.46
CA PHE A 60 -9.22 0.26 3.29
C PHE A 60 -9.63 0.12 4.76
N ALA A 61 -10.47 1.03 5.29
CA ALA A 61 -10.97 0.97 6.65
C ALA A 61 -12.13 -0.04 6.85
N GLU A 62 -12.67 -0.60 5.77
CA GLU A 62 -13.66 -1.68 5.79
C GLU A 62 -13.04 -3.07 5.67
N LEU A 63 -11.74 -3.15 5.36
CA LEU A 63 -11.00 -4.41 5.26
C LEU A 63 -10.55 -4.90 6.64
N SER A 64 -10.57 -6.22 6.83
CA SER A 64 -9.84 -6.83 7.95
C SER A 64 -8.33 -6.62 7.79
N GLY A 65 -7.57 -6.76 8.88
CA GLY A 65 -6.10 -6.70 8.82
C GLY A 65 -5.52 -7.67 7.79
N SER A 66 -5.98 -8.92 7.76
CA SER A 66 -5.51 -9.93 6.80
C SER A 66 -5.86 -9.61 5.35
N GLN A 67 -7.06 -9.07 5.08
CA GLN A 67 -7.45 -8.62 3.74
C GLN A 67 -6.58 -7.46 3.28
N LYS A 68 -6.35 -6.49 4.17
CA LYS A 68 -5.51 -5.32 3.88
C LYS A 68 -4.06 -5.73 3.64
N ASP A 69 -3.49 -6.61 4.46
CA ASP A 69 -2.12 -7.10 4.30
C ASP A 69 -1.90 -7.81 2.96
N ALA A 70 -2.91 -8.54 2.47
CA ALA A 70 -2.81 -9.25 1.19
C ALA A 70 -2.73 -8.32 -0.03
N ILE A 71 -3.29 -7.10 0.03
CA ILE A 71 -3.40 -6.22 -1.14
C ILE A 71 -2.73 -4.84 -0.99
N SER A 72 -2.35 -4.46 0.23
CA SER A 72 -1.83 -3.13 0.51
C SER A 72 -0.47 -2.87 -0.13
N HIS A 73 -0.18 -1.60 -0.37
CA HIS A 73 1.12 -1.09 -0.78
C HIS A 73 2.25 -1.58 0.13
N ARG A 74 2.04 -1.59 1.46
CA ARG A 74 3.01 -2.10 2.44
C ARG A 74 3.18 -3.61 2.35
N GLY A 75 2.08 -4.37 2.28
CA GLY A 75 2.13 -5.83 2.11
C GLY A 75 2.91 -6.23 0.86
N ARG A 76 2.64 -5.57 -0.27
CA ARG A 76 3.37 -5.75 -1.53
C ARG A 76 4.85 -5.38 -1.43
N ALA A 77 5.18 -4.26 -0.79
CA ALA A 77 6.57 -3.85 -0.57
C ALA A 77 7.33 -4.88 0.30
N LEU A 78 6.70 -5.41 1.35
CA LEU A 78 7.31 -6.43 2.21
C LEU A 78 7.48 -7.78 1.48
N GLN A 79 6.54 -8.16 0.62
CA GLN A 79 6.69 -9.34 -0.24
C GLN A 79 7.86 -9.17 -1.22
N ALA A 80 7.98 -7.99 -1.84
CA ALA A 80 9.12 -7.67 -2.71
C ALA A 80 10.44 -7.71 -1.94
N LEU A 81 10.49 -7.12 -0.74
CA LEU A 81 11.66 -7.20 0.14
C LEU A 81 12.02 -8.64 0.49
N TYR A 82 11.03 -9.45 0.88
CA TYR A 82 11.25 -10.85 1.21
C TYR A 82 11.89 -11.62 0.05
N ALA A 83 11.42 -11.41 -1.19
CA ALA A 83 12.01 -12.03 -2.36
C ALA A 83 13.49 -11.59 -2.54
N LEU A 84 13.76 -10.29 -2.46
CA LEU A 84 15.13 -9.73 -2.58
C LEU A 84 16.09 -10.25 -1.51
N LEU A 85 15.61 -10.46 -0.28
CA LEU A 85 16.43 -10.93 0.84
C LEU A 85 16.57 -12.46 0.89
N ARG A 86 15.57 -13.21 0.42
CA ARG A 86 15.64 -14.67 0.36
C ARG A 86 16.76 -15.13 -0.56
N ASP A 87 16.90 -14.46 -1.71
CA ASP A 87 17.89 -14.83 -2.72
C ASP A 87 19.32 -14.39 -2.33
N ARG A 88 19.46 -13.45 -1.39
CA ARG A 88 20.74 -13.04 -0.79
C ARG A 88 21.41 -14.09 0.09
N LYS A 89 20.64 -14.96 0.77
CA LYS A 89 21.19 -15.97 1.72
C LYS A 89 21.97 -17.12 1.03
N LYS A 90 22.23 -17.04 -0.27
CA LYS A 90 22.93 -18.06 -1.07
C LYS A 90 24.38 -17.71 -1.44
N ILE A 91 24.98 -16.70 -0.80
CA ILE A 91 26.41 -16.35 -0.95
C ILE A 91 27.14 -16.70 0.33
#